data_AF-A0A7X7V5F1-F1
#
_entry.id   AF-A0A7X7V5F1-F1
#
_cell.length_a   1.000
_cell.length_b   1.000
_cell.length_c   1.000
_cell.angle_alpha   90.00
_cell.angle_beta   90.00
_cell.angle_gamma   90.00
#
_symmetry.space_group_name_H-M   'P 1'
#
loop_
_entity.id
_entity.type
_entity.pdbx_description
1 polymer ?
#
loop_
_entity_poly.entity_id
_entity_poly.type
_entity_poly.pdbx_seq_one_letter_code
_entity_poly.pdbx_strand_id
1 'polypeptide(L)'
;EPAENKEPAEAPDEGPKGTAKTVYCMKCGSAVPEGTQFCPKCGHPMGTAPQKKKASFDLHKIMKAIDSVPYRVLQIIIIILIIALIVMGIRMSRSSASSTAASSDTIAELTDDDKFPNWADEEATASSASQASAAATATAVPTSKATATAASDTVVKITAWPTDGYCTGIPAPQAGTFAEGYVDGLGNREILLGNMTFAQAKTYIETVKNAGFNQSVQETGSENAGYGFMSANNKNIVFECIYQQNQVLLYFGDTDHATNGIAPQS
;
A
#
# COMPACT_ATOMS: atom_id res chain seq x y z
N GLU A 1 28.35 40.74 -78.03
CA GLU A 1 27.42 39.66 -78.37
C GLU A 1 27.15 38.85 -77.11
N PRO A 2 25.97 38.94 -76.49
CA PRO A 2 25.54 38.01 -75.46
C PRO A 2 24.41 37.10 -75.98
N ALA A 3 24.60 35.80 -75.83
CA ALA A 3 23.68 34.71 -76.15
C ALA A 3 22.43 34.77 -75.25
N GLU A 4 21.24 34.81 -75.84
CA GLU A 4 20.36 33.67 -76.15
C GLU A 4 19.42 33.32 -74.98
N ASN A 5 18.19 33.80 -75.11
CA ASN A 5 17.01 33.36 -74.38
C ASN A 5 16.50 32.04 -75.00
N LYS A 6 16.20 31.04 -74.16
CA LYS A 6 15.09 30.10 -74.40
C LYS A 6 14.54 29.53 -73.08
N GLU A 7 13.41 30.07 -72.64
CA GLU A 7 12.32 29.33 -71.98
C GLU A 7 11.34 28.82 -73.07
N PRO A 8 10.36 27.90 -72.84
CA PRO A 8 9.60 27.65 -71.59
C PRO A 8 9.21 26.17 -71.30
N ALA A 9 8.66 25.86 -70.10
CA ALA A 9 7.44 25.03 -69.89
C ALA A 9 7.20 24.67 -68.40
N GLU A 10 5.93 24.75 -68.00
CA GLU A 10 5.37 24.71 -66.65
C GLU A 10 5.06 23.30 -66.08
N ALA A 11 5.19 23.17 -64.74
CA ALA A 11 4.31 22.49 -63.73
C ALA A 11 4.20 20.93 -63.66
N PRO A 12 3.96 20.29 -62.48
CA PRO A 12 3.12 20.80 -61.39
C PRO A 12 3.71 20.91 -59.97
N ASP A 13 3.20 21.96 -59.32
CA ASP A 13 2.95 22.16 -57.90
C ASP A 13 2.55 20.88 -57.14
N GLU A 14 3.28 20.57 -56.05
CA GLU A 14 2.69 20.00 -54.83
C GLU A 14 3.41 20.55 -53.58
N GLY A 15 2.92 21.69 -53.07
CA GLY A 15 2.61 21.89 -51.66
C GLY A 15 3.75 22.19 -50.66
N PRO A 16 3.68 23.30 -49.90
CA PRO A 16 4.65 23.61 -48.85
C PRO A 16 4.38 22.72 -47.63
N LYS A 17 5.24 21.73 -47.38
CA LYS A 17 5.17 20.90 -46.17
C LYS A 17 5.46 21.74 -44.93
N GLY A 18 4.42 21.94 -44.14
CA GLY A 18 4.44 22.58 -42.85
C GLY A 18 5.50 21.96 -41.93
N THR A 19 6.12 22.84 -41.16
CA THR A 19 7.12 22.57 -40.13
C THR A 19 6.57 21.64 -39.05
N ALA A 20 6.71 20.33 -39.26
CA ALA A 20 6.39 19.32 -38.26
C ALA A 20 7.41 19.41 -37.12
N LYS A 21 6.96 19.92 -35.96
CA LYS A 21 7.76 19.82 -34.73
C LYS A 21 8.05 18.34 -34.43
N THR A 22 9.27 18.10 -33.98
CA THR A 22 9.80 16.76 -33.71
C THR A 22 10.06 16.62 -32.21
N VAL A 23 9.59 15.54 -31.61
CA VAL A 23 9.81 15.17 -30.20
C VAL A 23 10.74 13.97 -30.10
N TYR A 24 11.49 13.86 -29.00
CA TYR A 24 12.40 12.75 -28.78
C TYR A 24 11.75 11.66 -27.92
N CYS A 25 11.93 10.41 -28.29
CA CYS A 25 11.46 9.27 -27.51
C CYS A 25 12.25 9.15 -26.20
N MET A 26 11.55 9.13 -25.06
CA MET A 26 12.19 8.99 -23.74
C MET A 26 12.86 7.62 -23.52
N LYS A 27 12.47 6.59 -24.29
CA LYS A 27 13.01 5.24 -24.14
C LYS A 27 14.27 4.99 -24.99
N CYS A 28 14.30 5.50 -26.23
CA CYS A 28 15.38 5.20 -27.18
C CYS A 28 16.07 6.43 -27.78
N GLY A 29 15.67 7.65 -27.39
CA GLY A 29 16.27 8.90 -27.85
C GLY A 29 16.04 9.22 -29.33
N SER A 30 15.27 8.41 -30.06
CA SER A 30 15.00 8.66 -31.47
C SER A 30 14.07 9.86 -31.64
N ALA A 31 14.36 10.68 -32.65
CA ALA A 31 13.50 11.77 -33.09
C ALA A 31 12.23 11.19 -33.74
N VAL A 32 11.07 11.63 -33.27
CA VAL A 32 9.74 11.17 -33.71
C VAL A 32 8.86 12.40 -34.00
N PRO A 33 8.03 12.39 -35.06
CA PRO A 33 7.10 13.49 -35.31
C PRO A 33 6.13 13.70 -34.15
N GLU A 34 5.78 14.95 -33.85
CA GLU A 34 4.72 15.25 -32.88
C GLU A 34 3.38 14.61 -33.32
N GLY A 35 2.65 14.03 -32.36
CA GLY A 35 1.34 13.41 -32.58
C GLY A 35 1.34 11.90 -32.87
N THR A 36 2.51 11.26 -33.01
CA THR A 36 2.57 9.79 -33.08
C THR A 36 2.19 9.17 -31.73
N GLN A 37 1.34 8.14 -31.72
CA GLN A 37 0.94 7.45 -30.49
C GLN A 37 2.01 6.48 -29.97
N PHE A 38 2.93 6.03 -30.84
CA PHE A 38 3.99 5.10 -30.52
C PHE A 38 5.27 5.47 -31.26
N CYS A 39 6.42 5.22 -30.63
CA CYS A 39 7.72 5.42 -31.24
C CYS A 39 7.95 4.35 -32.33
N PRO A 40 8.16 4.74 -33.60
CA PRO A 40 8.35 3.79 -34.71
C PRO A 40 9.65 2.97 -34.59
N LYS A 41 10.60 3.43 -33.77
CA LYS A 41 11.89 2.76 -33.57
C LYS A 41 11.86 1.69 -32.47
N CYS A 42 11.10 1.90 -31.40
CA CYS A 42 11.16 1.03 -30.22
C CYS A 42 9.80 0.57 -29.68
N GLY A 43 8.70 1.01 -30.29
CA GLY A 43 7.33 0.68 -29.89
C GLY A 43 6.85 1.32 -28.59
N HIS A 44 7.64 2.21 -27.97
CA HIS A 44 7.24 2.88 -26.74
C HIS A 44 6.08 3.85 -27.00
N PRO A 45 4.99 3.81 -26.21
CA PRO A 45 3.88 4.74 -26.36
C PRO A 45 4.36 6.18 -26.15
N MET A 46 4.08 7.03 -27.13
CA MET A 46 4.36 8.46 -27.12
C MET A 46 3.04 9.12 -26.73
N GLY A 47 2.89 9.49 -25.47
CA GLY A 47 1.62 9.94 -24.90
C GLY A 47 1.13 11.26 -25.49
N THR A 48 0.32 11.18 -26.55
CA THR A 48 -0.49 12.31 -27.03
C THR A 48 -1.93 11.86 -27.26
N ALA A 49 -2.64 11.50 -26.19
CA ALA A 49 -4.08 11.65 -26.21
C ALA A 49 -4.40 13.14 -26.04
N PRO A 50 -5.30 13.74 -26.84
CA PRO A 50 -5.75 15.10 -26.59
C PRO A 50 -6.33 15.15 -25.19
N GLN A 51 -5.72 15.95 -24.33
CA GLN A 51 -6.21 16.25 -23.00
C GLN A 51 -7.63 16.81 -23.18
N LYS A 52 -8.66 15.98 -22.92
CA LYS A 52 -9.99 16.50 -22.64
C LYS A 52 -9.77 17.42 -21.44
N LYS A 53 -9.79 18.74 -21.66
CA LYS A 53 -9.89 19.72 -20.59
C LYS A 53 -11.15 19.33 -19.81
N LYS A 54 -10.99 18.61 -18.70
CA LYS A 54 -12.06 18.50 -17.71
C LYS A 54 -12.37 19.93 -17.34
N ALA A 55 -13.64 20.33 -17.44
CA ALA A 55 -14.08 21.60 -16.90
C ALA A 55 -13.54 21.68 -15.48
N SER A 56 -12.60 22.60 -15.25
CA SER A 56 -11.99 22.83 -13.97
C SER A 56 -13.05 23.47 -13.09
N PHE A 57 -13.86 22.64 -12.45
CA PHE A 57 -14.55 23.09 -11.26
C PHE A 57 -13.46 23.20 -10.19
N ASP A 58 -13.16 24.44 -9.78
CA ASP A 58 -12.13 24.76 -8.80
C ASP A 58 -12.37 24.02 -7.48
N LEU A 59 -11.81 22.80 -7.40
CA LEU A 59 -11.86 21.95 -6.21
C LEU A 59 -11.24 22.64 -5.00
N HIS A 60 -10.29 23.54 -5.23
CA HIS A 60 -9.63 24.34 -4.20
C HIS A 60 -10.58 25.32 -3.48
N LYS A 61 -11.69 25.72 -4.14
CA LYS A 61 -12.70 26.60 -3.52
C LYS A 61 -13.69 25.81 -2.66
N ILE A 62 -13.90 24.52 -2.95
CA ILE A 62 -14.80 23.64 -2.20
C ILE A 62 -14.15 23.18 -0.89
N MET A 63 -12.88 22.78 -0.90
CA MET A 63 -12.17 22.38 0.32
C MET A 63 -12.05 23.51 1.36
N LYS A 64 -11.88 24.76 0.91
CA LYS A 64 -11.81 25.91 1.82
C LYS A 64 -13.16 26.26 2.46
N ALA A 65 -14.28 25.90 1.84
CA ALA A 65 -15.60 26.06 2.44
C ALA A 65 -15.84 25.02 3.56
N ILE A 66 -15.28 23.82 3.43
CA ILE A 66 -15.39 22.75 4.43
C ILE A 66 -14.55 23.06 5.68
N ASP A 67 -13.38 23.69 5.52
CA ASP A 67 -12.53 24.14 6.65
C ASP A 67 -13.09 25.35 7.42
N SER A 68 -14.00 26.11 6.79
CA SER A 68 -14.62 27.30 7.42
C SER A 68 -15.76 26.94 8.39
N VAL A 69 -16.25 25.70 8.35
CA VAL A 69 -17.25 25.21 9.29
C VAL A 69 -16.48 24.68 10.50
N PRO A 70 -16.46 25.40 11.63
CA PRO A 70 -15.74 24.92 12.80
C PRO A 70 -16.31 23.57 13.20
N TYR A 71 -15.43 22.64 13.57
CA TYR A 71 -15.77 21.25 13.93
C TYR A 71 -16.96 21.15 14.90
N ARG A 72 -17.18 22.18 15.73
CA ARG A 72 -18.34 22.32 16.62
C ARG A 72 -19.69 22.40 15.91
N VAL A 73 -19.80 23.09 14.78
CA VAL A 73 -21.05 23.20 14.02
C VAL A 73 -21.35 21.87 13.31
N LEU A 74 -20.34 21.23 12.73
CA LEU A 74 -20.49 19.88 12.16
C LEU A 74 -20.88 18.86 13.23
N GLN A 75 -20.29 18.94 14.43
CA GLN A 75 -20.63 18.09 15.57
C GLN A 75 -22.08 18.30 16.03
N ILE A 76 -22.59 19.54 16.06
CA ILE A 76 -23.99 19.83 16.40
C ILE A 76 -24.95 19.23 15.36
N ILE A 77 -24.64 19.34 14.05
CA ILE A 77 -25.49 18.76 13.00
C ILE A 77 -25.56 17.23 13.14
N ILE A 78 -24.41 16.58 13.37
CA ILE A 78 -24.36 15.13 13.58
C ILE A 78 -25.16 14.72 14.84
N ILE A 79 -25.02 15.47 15.95
CA ILE A 79 -25.79 15.21 17.18
C ILE A 79 -27.30 15.37 16.94
N ILE A 80 -27.74 16.41 16.21
CA ILE A 80 -29.15 16.61 15.87
C ILE A 80 -29.68 15.45 15.02
N LEU A 81 -28.90 14.97 14.06
CA LEU A 81 -29.28 13.81 13.23
C LEU A 81 -29.38 12.52 14.07
N ILE A 82 -28.45 12.28 14.98
CA ILE A 82 -28.49 11.13 15.90
C ILE A 82 -29.71 11.22 16.83
N ILE A 83 -30.00 12.39 17.41
CA ILE A 83 -31.18 12.61 18.26
C ILE A 83 -32.47 12.39 17.47
N ALA A 84 -32.55 12.88 16.22
CA ALA A 84 -33.70 12.66 15.35
C ALA A 84 -33.91 11.16 15.06
N LEU A 85 -32.84 10.41 14.80
CA LEU A 85 -32.90 8.95 14.62
C LEU A 85 -33.32 8.22 15.89
N ILE A 86 -32.85 8.65 17.06
CA ILE A 86 -33.27 8.09 18.35
C ILE A 86 -34.76 8.37 18.60
N VAL A 87 -35.24 9.58 18.34
CA VAL A 87 -36.67 9.95 18.49
C VAL A 87 -37.54 9.16 17.49
N MET A 88 -37.08 9.00 16.25
CA MET A 88 -37.75 8.18 15.23
C MET A 88 -37.76 6.69 15.63
N GLY A 89 -36.65 6.18 16.18
CA GLY A 89 -36.54 4.83 16.73
C GLY A 89 -37.47 4.59 17.91
N ILE A 90 -37.58 5.54 18.85
CA ILE A 90 -38.52 5.49 19.98
C ILE A 90 -39.98 5.49 19.49
N ARG A 91 -40.28 6.17 18.37
CA ARG A 91 -41.60 6.12 17.73
C ARG A 91 -41.87 4.76 17.07
N MET A 92 -40.85 4.12 16.48
CA MET A 92 -40.98 2.80 15.85
C MET A 92 -41.00 1.63 16.86
N SER A 93 -40.44 1.81 18.07
CA SER A 93 -40.52 0.80 19.14
C SER A 93 -41.87 0.73 19.87
N ARG A 94 -42.86 1.57 19.51
CA ARG A 94 -44.24 1.46 20.03
C ARG A 94 -45.17 0.58 19.20
N SER A 95 -44.71 -0.03 18.11
CA SER A 95 -45.49 -1.01 17.34
C SER A 95 -44.79 -2.36 17.27
N SER A 96 -44.63 -3.02 18.42
CA SER A 96 -44.49 -4.47 18.56
C SER A 96 -44.66 -4.84 20.04
N ALA A 97 -45.84 -4.57 20.60
CA ALA A 97 -46.29 -5.24 21.81
C ALA A 97 -47.09 -6.47 21.39
N SER A 98 -46.44 -7.63 21.34
CA SER A 98 -47.09 -8.92 21.53
C SER A 98 -46.51 -9.54 22.79
N SER A 99 -47.32 -9.48 23.84
CA SER A 99 -47.14 -10.11 25.14
C SER A 99 -47.33 -11.62 25.05
N THR A 100 -46.48 -12.41 25.71
CA THR A 100 -46.93 -13.53 26.55
C THR A 100 -45.91 -13.77 27.66
N ALA A 101 -46.45 -14.04 28.84
CA ALA A 101 -45.81 -13.93 30.14
C ALA A 101 -45.15 -15.23 30.65
N ALA A 102 -44.21 -15.03 31.58
CA ALA A 102 -43.96 -15.77 32.83
C ALA A 102 -43.86 -17.31 32.83
N SER A 103 -42.77 -17.82 33.41
CA SER A 103 -42.81 -18.68 34.61
C SER A 103 -41.43 -18.70 35.29
N SER A 104 -41.45 -18.58 36.62
CA SER A 104 -40.34 -18.57 37.56
C SER A 104 -40.05 -19.98 38.09
N ASP A 105 -38.82 -20.16 38.59
CA ASP A 105 -38.32 -21.18 39.53
C ASP A 105 -38.24 -22.65 39.12
N THR A 106 -37.02 -23.20 39.08
CA THR A 106 -36.53 -24.08 40.18
C THR A 106 -35.07 -24.48 40.00
N ILE A 107 -34.34 -24.47 41.12
CA ILE A 107 -33.02 -25.08 41.34
C ILE A 107 -33.19 -26.61 41.30
N ALA A 108 -32.34 -27.29 40.54
CA ALA A 108 -32.05 -28.71 40.72
C ALA A 108 -30.56 -28.97 40.55
N GLU A 109 -29.93 -29.16 41.70
CA GLU A 109 -28.74 -29.96 41.98
C GLU A 109 -28.63 -31.21 41.10
N LEU A 110 -27.51 -31.40 40.40
CA LEU A 110 -27.02 -32.71 40.00
C LEU A 110 -25.49 -32.72 40.08
N THR A 111 -25.03 -33.84 40.61
CA THR A 111 -23.75 -34.16 41.23
C THR A 111 -22.61 -34.49 40.27
N ASP A 112 -21.43 -34.53 40.88
CA ASP A 112 -20.11 -35.03 40.48
C ASP A 112 -19.99 -36.14 39.41
N ASP A 113 -18.74 -36.20 38.92
CA ASP A 113 -18.08 -37.25 38.15
C ASP A 113 -18.11 -37.12 36.63
N ASP A 114 -17.14 -36.36 36.08
CA ASP A 114 -16.38 -36.83 34.91
C ASP A 114 -14.98 -36.18 34.85
N LYS A 115 -14.14 -36.72 35.73
CA LYS A 115 -12.73 -37.10 35.52
C LYS A 115 -12.06 -36.62 34.22
N PHE A 116 -11.21 -35.60 34.38
CA PHE A 116 -10.13 -35.25 33.45
C PHE A 116 -9.19 -36.44 33.17
N PRO A 117 -8.92 -36.78 31.91
CA PRO A 117 -7.75 -37.58 31.54
C PRO A 117 -6.53 -36.66 31.41
N ASN A 118 -5.71 -36.66 32.46
CA ASN A 118 -4.31 -36.27 32.41
C ASN A 118 -3.55 -37.30 31.55
N TRP A 119 -2.84 -36.84 30.52
CA TRP A 119 -1.74 -37.61 29.93
C TRP A 119 -0.52 -36.68 29.87
N ALA A 120 0.24 -36.73 30.95
CA ALA A 120 1.66 -36.41 30.91
C ALA A 120 2.42 -37.74 30.93
N ASP A 121 3.64 -37.67 30.41
CA ASP A 121 4.73 -38.65 30.48
C ASP A 121 4.80 -39.63 29.29
N GLU A 122 5.73 -39.38 28.36
CA GLU A 122 6.99 -40.14 28.39
C GLU A 122 8.10 -39.49 27.54
N GLU A 123 9.30 -39.64 28.09
CA GLU A 123 10.60 -39.16 27.66
C GLU A 123 11.18 -39.91 26.45
N ALA A 124 12.13 -39.23 25.81
CA ALA A 124 13.36 -39.75 25.22
C ALA A 124 13.29 -40.85 24.14
N THR A 125 13.84 -40.54 22.96
CA THR A 125 15.20 -41.00 22.61
C THR A 125 15.66 -40.39 21.28
N ALA A 126 16.86 -39.81 21.32
CA ALA A 126 17.61 -39.39 20.16
C ALA A 126 18.26 -40.58 19.44
N SER A 127 18.45 -40.46 18.11
CA SER A 127 19.53 -41.06 17.29
C SER A 127 18.98 -41.30 15.86
N SER A 128 19.33 -40.50 14.84
CA SER A 128 20.59 -40.41 14.08
C SER A 128 20.55 -41.17 12.75
N ALA A 129 21.42 -40.74 11.84
CA ALA A 129 21.73 -41.26 10.49
C ALA A 129 20.73 -40.86 9.37
N SER A 130 20.98 -39.76 8.65
CA SER A 130 21.93 -39.60 7.53
C SER A 130 21.52 -40.35 6.26
N GLN A 131 21.24 -39.61 5.19
CA GLN A 131 21.71 -39.96 3.86
C GLN A 131 21.82 -38.71 2.99
N ALA A 132 23.01 -38.55 2.42
CA ALA A 132 23.42 -37.49 1.51
C ALA A 132 23.23 -37.94 0.05
N SER A 133 22.95 -36.99 -0.83
CA SER A 133 23.50 -36.93 -2.20
C SER A 133 23.32 -35.47 -2.67
N ALA A 134 24.38 -34.68 -2.74
CA ALA A 134 25.37 -34.58 -3.81
C ALA A 134 24.84 -33.85 -5.07
N ALA A 135 25.16 -32.56 -5.10
CA ALA A 135 25.65 -31.73 -6.20
C ALA A 135 25.10 -31.93 -7.64
N ALA A 136 24.54 -30.85 -8.18
CA ALA A 136 24.78 -30.47 -9.57
C ALA A 136 24.82 -28.93 -9.69
N THR A 137 26.02 -28.41 -9.92
CA THR A 137 26.32 -27.08 -10.43
C THR A 137 25.75 -26.91 -11.83
N ALA A 138 25.01 -25.83 -12.08
CA ALA A 138 24.88 -25.27 -13.43
C ALA A 138 24.57 -23.77 -13.36
N THR A 139 25.61 -22.99 -13.61
CA THR A 139 25.56 -21.60 -14.04
C THR A 139 24.71 -21.45 -15.31
N ALA A 140 23.69 -20.59 -15.30
CA ALA A 140 23.23 -19.89 -16.50
C ALA A 140 22.37 -18.67 -16.15
N VAL A 141 22.89 -17.49 -16.45
CA VAL A 141 22.11 -16.26 -16.71
C VAL A 141 21.38 -16.44 -18.05
N PRO A 142 20.13 -15.99 -18.17
CA PRO A 142 19.90 -14.94 -19.17
C PRO A 142 18.95 -13.83 -18.72
N THR A 143 19.32 -12.65 -19.16
CA THR A 143 18.68 -11.35 -19.00
C THR A 143 17.34 -11.25 -19.74
N SER A 144 16.40 -10.53 -19.12
CA SER A 144 15.25 -9.79 -19.68
C SER A 144 14.15 -10.55 -20.43
N LYS A 145 12.91 -10.45 -19.91
CA LYS A 145 11.84 -9.61 -20.49
C LYS A 145 10.57 -9.73 -19.63
N ALA A 146 10.07 -8.57 -19.18
CA ALA A 146 8.86 -8.44 -18.39
C ALA A 146 7.67 -9.15 -19.05
N THR A 147 7.08 -10.08 -18.31
CA THR A 147 5.73 -10.56 -18.49
C THR A 147 5.03 -10.28 -17.16
N ALA A 148 3.97 -9.48 -17.21
CA ALA A 148 3.07 -9.28 -16.07
C ALA A 148 2.60 -10.66 -15.62
N THR A 149 3.25 -11.17 -14.59
CA THR A 149 2.93 -12.45 -13.96
C THR A 149 1.90 -12.09 -12.91
N ALA A 150 0.72 -12.68 -13.02
CA ALA A 150 -0.31 -12.61 -12.00
C ALA A 150 0.37 -12.82 -10.64
N ALA A 151 0.23 -11.83 -9.75
CA ALA A 151 0.78 -11.88 -8.41
C ALA A 151 0.37 -13.22 -7.78
N SER A 152 1.32 -14.13 -7.62
CA SER A 152 1.01 -15.37 -6.93
C SER A 152 0.67 -14.98 -5.51
N ASP A 153 -0.45 -15.46 -4.98
CA ASP A 153 -0.95 -15.23 -3.62
C ASP A 153 -0.06 -15.88 -2.53
N THR A 154 1.23 -15.99 -2.80
CA THR A 154 2.21 -16.67 -1.96
C THR A 154 2.73 -15.68 -0.94
N VAL A 155 2.33 -15.88 0.31
CA VAL A 155 2.90 -15.17 1.47
C VAL A 155 4.00 -16.05 2.08
N VAL A 156 5.21 -15.51 2.20
CA VAL A 156 6.37 -16.21 2.77
C VAL A 156 6.69 -15.62 4.14
N LYS A 157 6.74 -16.47 5.17
CA LYS A 157 7.16 -16.04 6.51
C LYS A 157 8.67 -15.80 6.56
N ILE A 158 9.09 -14.70 7.18
CA ILE A 158 10.47 -14.37 7.50
C ILE A 158 10.70 -14.39 9.01
N THR A 159 11.88 -14.82 9.43
CA THR A 159 12.26 -15.01 10.85
C THR A 159 13.40 -14.09 11.29
N ALA A 160 13.86 -13.22 10.40
CA ALA A 160 14.93 -12.27 10.65
C ALA A 160 14.74 -11.00 9.82
N TRP A 161 15.48 -9.95 10.16
CA TRP A 161 15.45 -8.69 9.43
C TRP A 161 15.81 -8.89 7.94
N PRO A 162 14.93 -8.52 7.00
CA PRO A 162 15.21 -8.65 5.60
C PRO A 162 16.21 -7.58 5.13
N THR A 163 17.19 -7.98 4.33
CA THR A 163 18.21 -7.09 3.75
C THR A 163 18.07 -6.92 2.24
N ASP A 164 16.99 -7.46 1.67
CA ASP A 164 16.68 -7.53 0.26
C ASP A 164 15.35 -6.82 -0.08
N GLY A 165 15.03 -6.74 -1.38
CA GLY A 165 13.80 -6.11 -1.88
C GLY A 165 13.62 -4.68 -1.37
N TYR A 166 12.42 -4.35 -0.88
CA TYR A 166 12.09 -3.02 -0.35
C TYR A 166 12.86 -2.64 0.93
N CYS A 167 13.49 -3.60 1.63
CA CYS A 167 14.31 -3.33 2.82
C CYS A 167 15.80 -3.14 2.51
N THR A 168 16.21 -3.18 1.23
CA THR A 168 17.61 -3.01 0.82
C THR A 168 18.16 -1.65 1.30
N GLY A 169 19.22 -1.70 2.11
CA GLY A 169 19.87 -0.50 2.64
C GLY A 169 19.17 0.15 3.84
N ILE A 170 18.10 -0.45 4.35
CA ILE A 170 17.41 -0.01 5.56
C ILE A 170 18.03 -0.76 6.75
N PRO A 171 18.61 -0.05 7.73
CA PRO A 171 19.23 -0.69 8.88
C PRO A 171 18.18 -1.35 9.76
N ALA A 172 18.54 -2.46 10.42
CA ALA A 172 17.66 -3.10 11.39
C ALA A 172 17.46 -2.19 12.63
N PRO A 173 16.27 -2.21 13.25
CA PRO A 173 16.02 -1.57 14.53
C PRO A 173 17.02 -2.07 15.59
N GLN A 174 17.56 -1.14 16.38
CA GLN A 174 18.49 -1.47 17.48
C GLN A 174 17.75 -1.88 18.77
N ALA A 175 16.42 -1.82 18.76
CA ALA A 175 15.55 -2.14 19.87
C ALA A 175 14.31 -2.89 19.36
N GLY A 176 13.62 -3.56 20.28
CA GLY A 176 12.54 -4.48 19.97
C GLY A 176 13.03 -5.90 19.69
N THR A 177 12.10 -6.84 19.80
CA THR A 177 12.30 -8.26 19.52
C THR A 177 11.57 -8.60 18.24
N PHE A 178 12.25 -9.19 17.25
CA PHE A 178 11.59 -9.67 16.04
C PHE A 178 10.59 -10.77 16.42
N ALA A 179 9.30 -10.49 16.26
CA ALA A 179 8.24 -11.44 16.60
C ALA A 179 7.89 -12.29 15.38
N GLU A 180 7.57 -11.63 14.27
CA GLU A 180 7.24 -12.27 13.00
C GLU A 180 7.40 -11.29 11.84
N GLY A 181 7.49 -11.82 10.62
CA GLY A 181 7.31 -11.01 9.43
C GLY A 181 6.90 -11.85 8.24
N TYR A 182 6.42 -11.16 7.21
CA TYR A 182 5.87 -11.76 6.01
C TYR A 182 6.34 -10.99 4.78
N VAL A 183 6.49 -11.70 3.66
CA VAL A 183 6.71 -11.15 2.33
C VAL A 183 5.62 -11.66 1.42
N ASP A 184 4.84 -10.77 0.82
CA ASP A 184 3.78 -11.16 -0.12
C ASP A 184 4.34 -11.47 -1.52
N GLY A 185 3.46 -11.90 -2.43
CA GLY A 185 3.83 -12.20 -3.82
C GLY A 185 4.29 -11.00 -4.65
N LEU A 186 4.11 -9.77 -4.14
CA LEU A 186 4.56 -8.52 -4.72
C LEU A 186 5.90 -8.06 -4.12
N GLY A 187 6.37 -8.73 -3.07
CA GLY A 187 7.60 -8.42 -2.36
C GLY A 187 7.42 -7.40 -1.23
N ASN A 188 6.19 -6.95 -0.94
CA ASN A 188 5.88 -6.08 0.19
C ASN A 188 6.15 -6.83 1.49
N ARG A 189 6.59 -6.10 2.52
CA ARG A 189 7.11 -6.68 3.74
C ARG A 189 6.40 -6.11 4.94
N GLU A 190 5.84 -6.99 5.75
CA GLU A 190 5.26 -6.66 7.04
C GLU A 190 6.12 -7.30 8.14
N ILE A 191 6.54 -6.52 9.12
CA ILE A 191 7.44 -6.96 10.18
C ILE A 191 6.88 -6.49 11.52
N LEU A 192 6.57 -7.44 12.39
CA LEU A 192 6.13 -7.19 13.75
C LEU A 192 7.32 -7.28 14.72
N LEU A 193 7.53 -6.21 15.47
CA LEU A 193 8.49 -6.12 16.55
C LEU A 193 7.75 -5.99 17.88
N GLY A 194 8.03 -6.88 18.81
CA GLY A 194 7.56 -6.78 20.20
C GLY A 194 8.56 -6.05 21.09
N ASN A 195 8.16 -5.75 22.33
CA ASN A 195 9.05 -5.21 23.37
C ASN A 195 9.80 -3.93 22.96
N MET A 196 9.17 -3.08 22.17
CA MET A 196 9.74 -1.81 21.72
C MET A 196 8.92 -0.67 22.33
N THR A 197 9.57 0.27 23.00
CA THR A 197 8.89 1.43 23.58
C THR A 197 8.56 2.47 22.51
N PHE A 198 7.63 3.38 22.80
CA PHE A 198 7.27 4.44 21.87
C PHE A 198 8.46 5.32 21.47
N ALA A 199 9.31 5.68 22.43
CA ALA A 199 10.53 6.46 22.16
C ALA A 199 11.52 5.71 21.25
N GLN A 200 11.64 4.39 21.42
CA GLN A 200 12.46 3.55 20.54
C GLN A 200 11.87 3.50 19.13
N ALA A 201 10.54 3.35 18.99
CA ALA A 201 9.86 3.37 17.70
C ALA A 201 10.09 4.71 16.96
N LYS A 202 9.95 5.84 17.65
CA LYS A 202 10.26 7.18 17.11
C LYS A 202 11.72 7.31 16.69
N THR A 203 12.66 6.78 17.47
CA THR A 203 14.09 6.78 17.11
C THR A 203 14.34 5.98 15.83
N TYR A 204 13.67 4.84 15.68
CA TYR A 204 13.77 4.03 14.47
C TYR A 204 13.16 4.73 13.24
N ILE A 205 12.03 5.41 13.40
CA ILE A 205 11.43 6.24 12.34
C ILE A 205 12.43 7.29 11.83
N GLU A 206 13.13 7.99 12.73
CA GLU A 206 14.15 8.96 12.32
C GLU A 206 15.33 8.30 11.58
N THR A 207 15.69 7.07 11.98
CA THR A 207 16.70 6.28 11.26
C THR A 207 16.25 5.99 9.83
N VAL A 208 14.99 5.59 9.61
CA VAL A 208 14.43 5.30 8.28
C VAL A 208 14.29 6.57 7.45
N LYS A 209 13.91 7.71 8.06
CA LYS A 209 13.91 9.03 7.39
C LYS A 209 15.30 9.41 6.89
N ASN A 210 16.32 9.17 7.70
CA ASN A 210 17.72 9.40 7.32
C ASN A 210 18.20 8.44 6.22
N ALA A 211 17.59 7.26 6.09
CA ALA A 211 17.80 6.33 4.98
C ALA A 211 17.09 6.74 3.67
N GLY A 212 16.39 7.89 3.65
CA GLY A 212 15.80 8.49 2.46
C GLY A 212 14.28 8.48 2.40
N PHE A 213 13.59 7.96 3.43
CA PHE A 213 12.13 7.96 3.52
C PHE A 213 11.62 9.25 4.18
N ASN A 214 11.77 10.37 3.48
CA ASN A 214 11.45 11.70 4.00
C ASN A 214 10.46 12.49 3.12
N GLN A 215 9.83 11.83 2.15
CA GLN A 215 8.80 12.39 1.30
C GLN A 215 7.41 11.96 1.80
N SER A 216 6.38 12.74 1.47
CA SER A 216 4.98 12.40 1.77
C SER A 216 4.72 11.98 3.22
N VAL A 217 5.40 12.64 4.17
CA VAL A 217 5.35 12.30 5.60
C VAL A 217 3.96 12.56 6.16
N GLN A 218 3.41 11.54 6.82
CA GLN A 218 2.13 11.57 7.52
C GLN A 218 2.33 10.98 8.91
N GLU A 219 1.75 11.63 9.91
CA GLU A 219 1.87 11.23 11.30
C GLU A 219 0.52 11.44 11.98
N THR A 220 0.03 10.40 12.67
CA THR A 220 -1.28 10.38 13.31
C THR A 220 -1.21 9.69 14.67
N GLY A 221 -2.14 10.04 15.56
CA GLY A 221 -2.28 9.39 16.86
C GLY A 221 -1.22 9.81 17.88
N SER A 222 -1.07 8.99 18.92
CA SER A 222 -0.16 9.23 20.06
C SER A 222 0.15 7.92 20.77
N GLU A 223 1.17 7.90 21.65
CA GLU A 223 1.58 6.71 22.41
C GLU A 223 0.40 5.94 23.05
N ASN A 224 -0.51 6.66 23.70
CA ASN A 224 -1.63 6.05 24.45
C ASN A 224 -2.85 5.70 23.59
N ALA A 225 -2.99 6.32 22.42
CA ALA A 225 -4.14 6.13 21.52
C ALA A 225 -3.81 5.24 20.31
N GLY A 226 -2.59 4.71 20.26
CA GLY A 226 -2.00 4.15 19.06
C GLY A 226 -1.43 5.25 18.16
N TYR A 227 -0.31 4.94 17.53
CA TYR A 227 0.47 5.88 16.74
C TYR A 227 0.74 5.31 15.36
N GLY A 228 0.58 6.14 14.32
CA GLY A 228 0.86 5.79 12.94
C GLY A 228 1.79 6.81 12.30
N PHE A 229 2.78 6.32 11.57
CA PHE A 229 3.70 7.11 10.77
C PHE A 229 3.83 6.50 9.38
N MET A 230 3.76 7.33 8.35
CA MET A 230 4.00 6.90 6.97
C MET A 230 4.89 7.91 6.24
N SER A 231 5.75 7.41 5.37
CA SER A 231 6.62 8.22 4.51
C SER A 231 7.00 7.45 3.26
N ALA A 232 7.50 8.15 2.25
CA ALA A 232 8.01 7.56 1.03
C ALA A 232 9.44 8.02 0.73
N ASN A 233 10.14 7.26 -0.10
CA ASN A 233 11.44 7.66 -0.66
C ASN A 233 11.35 8.06 -2.13
N ASN A 234 12.47 8.50 -2.71
CA ASN A 234 12.54 8.93 -4.11
C ASN A 234 12.29 7.83 -5.17
N LYS A 235 12.18 6.56 -4.75
CA LYS A 235 11.82 5.42 -5.59
C LYS A 235 10.34 5.05 -5.47
N ASN A 236 9.53 5.89 -4.80
CA ASN A 236 8.13 5.63 -4.45
C ASN A 236 7.92 4.35 -3.61
N ILE A 237 8.92 3.96 -2.82
CA ILE A 237 8.75 2.92 -1.81
C ILE A 237 8.20 3.58 -0.57
N VAL A 238 7.16 3.00 0.01
CA VAL A 238 6.52 3.44 1.25
C VAL A 238 7.12 2.71 2.43
N PHE A 239 7.31 3.48 3.49
CA PHE A 239 7.54 3.01 4.84
C PHE A 239 6.36 3.43 5.71
N GLU A 240 5.72 2.46 6.35
CA GLU A 240 4.72 2.70 7.38
C GLU A 240 5.15 2.04 8.70
N CYS A 241 4.88 2.72 9.81
CA CYS A 241 5.17 2.28 11.15
C CYS A 241 3.95 2.53 12.03
N ILE A 242 3.38 1.47 12.59
CA ILE A 242 2.25 1.53 13.51
C ILE A 242 2.70 1.03 14.87
N TYR A 243 2.53 1.83 15.90
CA TYR A 243 2.87 1.50 17.28
C TYR A 243 1.60 1.38 18.12
N GLN A 244 1.43 0.24 18.78
CA GLN A 244 0.40 0.00 19.79
C GLN A 244 0.90 -0.99 20.83
N GLN A 245 0.54 -0.79 22.10
CA GLN A 245 0.78 -1.76 23.19
C GLN A 245 2.21 -2.31 23.25
N ASN A 246 3.22 -1.43 23.10
CA ASN A 246 4.64 -1.82 23.13
C ASN A 246 5.07 -2.77 21.99
N GLN A 247 4.29 -2.80 20.91
CA GLN A 247 4.55 -3.49 19.65
C GLN A 247 4.60 -2.47 18.51
N VAL A 248 5.39 -2.81 17.49
CA VAL A 248 5.56 -2.02 16.27
C VAL A 248 5.34 -2.92 15.07
N LEU A 249 4.37 -2.57 14.23
CA LEU A 249 4.23 -3.11 12.89
C LEU A 249 4.95 -2.17 11.91
N LEU A 250 5.88 -2.72 11.14
CA LEU A 250 6.56 -2.03 10.06
C LEU A 250 6.10 -2.58 8.73
N TYR A 251 5.83 -1.68 7.78
CA TYR A 251 5.54 -2.02 6.39
C TYR A 251 6.56 -1.36 5.46
N PHE A 252 7.07 -2.14 4.50
CA PHE A 252 7.92 -1.67 3.40
C PHE A 252 7.39 -2.20 2.07
N GLY A 253 6.97 -1.33 1.17
CA GLY A 253 6.35 -1.78 -0.08
C GLY A 253 5.86 -0.66 -0.98
N ASP A 254 4.98 -1.01 -1.91
CA ASP A 254 4.25 -0.07 -2.77
C ASP A 254 3.22 0.75 -1.95
N THR A 255 2.90 1.95 -2.43
CA THR A 255 1.77 2.78 -2.03
C THR A 255 0.40 2.11 -2.07
N ASP A 256 0.15 1.11 -2.92
CA ASP A 256 -1.18 0.50 -3.10
C ASP A 256 -1.61 -0.40 -1.93
N HIS A 257 -0.67 -0.79 -1.05
CA HIS A 257 -0.90 -1.74 0.06
C HIS A 257 -0.45 -1.23 1.44
N ALA A 258 0.02 0.02 1.55
CA ALA A 258 0.22 0.65 2.85
C ALA A 258 -1.12 0.61 3.61
N THR A 259 -1.11 -0.01 4.77
CA THR A 259 -2.33 -0.51 5.41
C THR A 259 -3.31 0.62 5.67
N ASN A 260 -4.56 0.47 5.24
CA ASN A 260 -5.65 1.12 5.98
C ASN A 260 -5.57 0.53 7.38
N GLY A 261 -5.07 1.34 8.33
CA GLY A 261 -4.52 0.90 9.60
C GLY A 261 -5.19 -0.29 10.28
N ILE A 262 -4.35 -1.14 10.88
CA ILE A 262 -4.65 -2.25 11.78
C ILE A 262 -6.09 -2.19 12.32
N ALA A 263 -6.97 -3.00 11.72
CA ALA A 263 -8.15 -3.46 12.44
C ALA A 263 -7.65 -4.41 13.55
N PRO A 264 -7.99 -4.19 14.83
CA PRO A 264 -7.68 -5.15 15.87
C PRO A 264 -8.38 -6.47 15.50
N GLN A 265 -7.60 -7.53 15.34
CA GLN A 265 -8.16 -8.88 15.29
C GLN A 265 -8.82 -9.12 16.67
N SER A 266 -10.15 -9.21 16.64
CA SER A 266 -11.01 -9.53 17.78
C SER A 266 -10.87 -10.97 18.23
#